data_AF-A0A945V0Y0-F1
#
_entry.id   AF-A0A945V0Y0-F1
#
_cell.length_a   1.000
_cell.length_b   1.000
_cell.length_c   1.000
_cell.angle_alpha   90.00
_cell.angle_beta   90.00
_cell.angle_gamma   90.00
#
_symmetry.space_group_name_H-M   'P 1'
#
loop_
_entity.id
_entity.type
_entity.pdbx_description
1 polymer ?
#
loop_
_entity_poly.entity_id
_entity_poly.type
_entity_poly.pdbx_seq_one_letter_code
_entity_poly.pdbx_strand_id
1 'polypeptide(L)'
;RLLQFEGIRETTIEVTPGKGNIPKVPSYMGGRLPLSTNLAEGVRSLLEKPASWRTLALPVQEWLEKQNKLSTLPKSNQLLVEVFKRGKLFYLVAYCFEGRNAHQTLGMLLTRRMERFGIQPLGFVATDYAIAIWSRKQASNINDLFDEDMLGDDLENWMAESTILKRTFKDVAVIAGLIDRRLPGHKKTGRQVTFSSDLIYDVLRKHDPNHILLRATRIDAARGFTDIHRLGKLLRRITTSINIKFLEKVSPLAVPILLEIGKESVRGSGLEALLDDAEESLISEGMGI
;
A
#
# COMPACT_ATOMS: atom_id res chain seq x y z
N ARG A 1 22.68 20.05 -9.62
CA ARG A 1 22.08 21.10 -8.75
C ARG A 1 20.95 20.45 -7.95
N LEU A 2 20.92 20.59 -6.63
CA LEU A 2 19.84 20.01 -5.81
C LEU A 2 18.57 20.84 -6.01
N LEU A 3 17.45 20.15 -6.21
CA LEU A 3 16.14 20.76 -6.48
C LEU A 3 15.15 20.27 -5.43
N GLN A 4 14.36 21.19 -4.89
CA GLN A 4 13.22 20.91 -4.04
C GLN A 4 11.96 20.93 -4.90
N PHE A 5 11.15 19.87 -4.79
CA PHE A 5 9.89 19.74 -5.50
C PHE A 5 8.83 20.62 -4.83
N GLU A 6 8.23 21.54 -5.57
CA GLU A 6 7.14 22.40 -5.10
C GLU A 6 5.77 21.93 -5.63
N GLY A 7 5.75 21.37 -6.85
CA GLY A 7 4.50 20.89 -7.44
C GLY A 7 4.63 20.46 -8.90
N ILE A 8 3.52 20.00 -9.46
CA ILE A 8 3.38 19.69 -10.88
C ILE A 8 2.26 20.56 -11.43
N ARG A 9 2.56 21.31 -12.50
CA ARG A 9 1.57 22.01 -13.31
C ARG A 9 1.60 21.45 -14.72
N GLU A 10 0.57 20.71 -15.07
CA GLU A 10 0.42 20.03 -16.36
C GLU A 10 1.59 19.06 -16.64
N THR A 11 2.47 19.40 -17.59
CA THR A 11 3.69 18.64 -17.96
C THR A 11 4.97 19.27 -17.41
N THR A 12 4.86 20.31 -16.59
CA THR A 12 6.00 21.01 -16.00
C THR A 12 6.09 20.73 -14.50
N ILE A 13 7.29 20.40 -14.04
CA ILE A 13 7.60 20.23 -12.62
C ILE A 13 8.15 21.56 -12.11
N GLU A 14 7.48 22.14 -11.12
CA GLU A 14 7.93 23.37 -10.45
C GLU A 14 8.93 22.99 -9.35
N VAL A 15 10.13 23.55 -9.43
CA VAL A 15 11.23 23.26 -8.51
C VAL A 15 11.93 24.53 -8.06
N THR A 16 12.41 24.52 -6.82
CA THR A 16 13.29 25.57 -6.27
C THR A 16 14.69 24.99 -6.02
N PRO A 17 15.74 25.82 -5.96
CA PRO A 17 17.06 25.36 -5.52
C PRO A 17 16.99 24.80 -4.09
N GLY A 18 17.25 23.50 -3.93
CA GLY A 18 17.18 22.84 -2.62
C GLY A 18 18.38 23.17 -1.73
N LYS A 19 18.14 23.32 -0.42
CA LYS A 19 19.17 23.65 0.59
C LYS A 19 19.59 22.47 1.50
N GLY A 20 19.07 21.26 1.26
CA GLY A 20 19.31 20.10 2.13
C GLY A 20 20.54 19.26 1.76
N ASN A 21 21.11 18.52 2.73
CA ASN A 21 22.31 17.68 2.52
C ASN A 21 22.02 16.28 1.93
N ILE A 22 20.76 15.86 1.77
CA ILE A 22 20.41 14.51 1.31
C ILE A 22 19.62 14.60 -0.02
N PRO A 23 20.27 14.43 -1.19
CA PRO A 23 19.57 14.39 -2.47
C PRO A 23 18.68 13.16 -2.59
N LYS A 24 17.38 13.34 -2.88
CA LYS A 24 16.53 12.26 -3.36
C LYS A 24 16.80 12.04 -4.85
N VAL A 25 17.36 10.88 -5.20
CA VAL A 25 17.58 10.51 -6.60
C VAL A 25 16.25 10.04 -7.20
N PRO A 26 15.78 10.63 -8.32
CA PRO A 26 14.58 10.15 -8.99
C PRO A 26 14.83 8.71 -9.49
N SER A 27 14.07 7.75 -8.98
CA SER A 27 14.09 6.39 -9.51
C SER A 27 13.06 6.26 -10.62
N TYR A 28 13.51 5.92 -11.82
CA TYR A 28 12.60 5.50 -12.89
C TYR A 28 12.05 4.11 -12.55
N MET A 29 10.74 4.02 -12.31
CA MET A 29 10.01 2.76 -12.08
C MET A 29 9.75 1.97 -13.39
N GLY A 30 10.32 2.40 -14.52
CA GLY A 30 10.09 1.82 -15.84
C GLY A 30 10.73 0.45 -15.97
N GLY A 31 9.92 -0.60 -15.91
CA GLY A 31 10.33 -1.99 -16.15
C GLY A 31 9.87 -3.00 -15.10
N ARG A 32 9.28 -2.55 -13.98
CA ARG A 32 8.74 -3.46 -12.96
C ARG A 32 7.33 -3.93 -13.35
N LEU A 33 7.25 -4.82 -14.33
CA LEU A 33 6.02 -5.58 -14.53
C LEU A 33 5.79 -6.42 -13.27
N PRO A 34 4.59 -6.35 -12.65
CA PRO A 34 4.30 -7.20 -11.51
C PRO A 34 4.42 -8.66 -11.92
N LEU A 35 4.79 -9.53 -10.97
CA LEU A 35 4.80 -10.97 -11.21
C LEU A 35 3.45 -11.37 -11.82
N SER A 36 3.51 -12.05 -12.97
CA SER A 36 2.30 -12.67 -13.51
C SER A 36 1.77 -13.68 -12.50
N THR A 37 0.47 -13.91 -12.50
CA THR A 37 -0.16 -14.85 -11.56
C THR A 37 0.50 -16.23 -11.61
N ASN A 38 0.84 -16.69 -12.82
CA ASN A 38 1.51 -17.97 -13.05
C ASN A 38 2.93 -17.99 -12.48
N LEU A 39 3.67 -16.88 -12.58
CA LEU A 39 5.02 -16.79 -12.03
C LEU A 39 4.98 -16.77 -10.49
N ALA A 40 4.03 -16.04 -9.90
CA ALA A 40 3.80 -16.02 -8.46
C ALA A 40 3.43 -17.41 -7.90
N GLU A 41 2.61 -18.17 -8.61
CA GLU A 41 2.28 -19.56 -8.28
C GLU A 41 3.49 -20.49 -8.42
N GLY A 42 4.26 -20.36 -9.50
CA GLY A 42 5.50 -21.12 -9.70
C GLY A 42 6.53 -20.89 -8.59
N VAL A 43 6.75 -19.63 -8.18
CA VAL A 43 7.66 -19.28 -7.08
C VAL A 43 7.17 -19.89 -5.76
N ARG A 44 5.87 -19.82 -5.44
CA ARG A 44 5.32 -20.45 -4.22
C ARG A 44 5.49 -21.96 -4.23
N SER A 45 5.20 -22.63 -5.35
CA SER A 45 5.39 -24.07 -5.51
C SER A 45 6.84 -24.51 -5.31
N LEU A 46 7.80 -23.67 -5.75
CA LEU A 46 9.24 -23.90 -5.56
C LEU A 46 9.65 -23.71 -4.10
N LEU A 47 9.16 -22.67 -3.43
CA LEU A 47 9.43 -22.42 -2.00
C LEU A 47 8.82 -23.51 -1.11
N GLU A 48 7.64 -24.03 -1.45
CA GLU A 48 6.91 -25.03 -0.66
C GLU A 48 7.60 -26.41 -0.65
N LYS A 49 8.40 -26.76 -1.66
CA LYS A 49 8.97 -28.11 -1.86
C LYS A 49 10.48 -28.14 -1.63
N PRO A 50 10.98 -28.65 -0.47
CA PRO A 50 12.41 -28.74 -0.20
C PRO A 50 13.22 -29.51 -1.25
N ALA A 51 12.63 -30.54 -1.87
CA ALA A 51 13.26 -31.30 -2.94
C ALA A 51 13.60 -30.42 -4.17
N SER A 52 12.79 -29.38 -4.44
CA SER A 52 12.99 -28.44 -5.53
C SER A 52 14.15 -27.47 -5.27
N TRP A 53 14.64 -27.33 -4.04
CA TRP A 53 15.72 -26.38 -3.75
C TRP A 53 17.06 -26.88 -4.25
N ARG A 54 17.23 -28.19 -4.41
CA ARG A 54 18.49 -28.81 -4.89
C ARG A 54 18.94 -28.31 -6.26
N THR A 55 18.02 -27.77 -7.07
CA THR A 55 18.31 -27.20 -8.38
C THR A 55 18.70 -25.72 -8.33
N LEU A 56 18.59 -25.06 -7.16
CA LEU A 56 18.96 -23.66 -6.97
C LEU A 56 20.45 -23.52 -6.66
N ALA A 57 20.99 -22.31 -6.80
CA ALA A 57 22.35 -22.01 -6.36
C ALA A 57 22.50 -22.23 -4.84
N LEU A 58 23.65 -22.75 -4.40
CA LEU A 58 23.94 -23.08 -3.00
C LEU A 58 23.60 -21.94 -2.00
N PRO A 59 23.94 -20.66 -2.27
CA PRO A 59 23.58 -19.57 -1.35
C PRO A 59 22.07 -19.42 -1.14
N VAL A 60 21.26 -19.72 -2.15
CA VAL A 60 19.80 -19.66 -2.07
C VAL A 60 19.28 -20.81 -1.21
N GLN A 61 19.83 -22.02 -1.39
CA GLN A 61 19.48 -23.19 -0.57
C GLN A 61 19.74 -22.91 0.90
N GLU A 62 20.93 -22.43 1.24
CA GLU A 62 21.29 -22.08 2.63
C GLU A 62 20.36 -21.02 3.23
N TRP A 63 19.93 -20.04 2.43
CA TRP A 63 18.96 -19.02 2.84
C TRP A 63 17.59 -19.63 3.15
N LEU A 64 17.08 -20.50 2.28
CA LEU A 64 15.80 -21.18 2.47
C LEU A 64 15.82 -22.12 3.68
N GLU A 65 16.93 -22.82 3.90
CA GLU A 65 17.11 -23.65 5.10
C GLU A 65 17.14 -22.83 6.39
N LYS A 66 17.84 -21.69 6.40
CA LYS A 66 17.84 -20.76 7.54
C LYS A 66 16.44 -20.21 7.81
N GLN A 67 15.70 -19.86 6.75
CA GLN A 67 14.30 -19.43 6.88
C GLN A 67 13.44 -20.52 7.51
N ASN A 68 13.57 -21.77 7.04
CA ASN A 68 12.78 -22.90 7.52
C ASN A 68 13.11 -23.30 8.97
N LYS A 69 14.32 -22.97 9.46
CA LYS A 69 14.71 -23.16 10.86
C LYS A 69 14.16 -22.06 11.78
N LEU A 70 14.12 -20.81 11.31
CA LEU A 70 13.68 -19.66 12.12
C LEU A 70 12.15 -19.50 12.13
N SER A 71 11.52 -19.78 10.99
CA SER A 71 10.10 -19.52 10.72
C SER A 71 9.56 -20.68 9.88
N THR A 72 8.84 -20.38 8.81
CA THR A 72 8.37 -21.35 7.81
C THR A 72 8.49 -20.72 6.42
N LEU A 73 8.34 -21.53 5.37
CA LEU A 73 8.25 -21.02 4.01
C LEU A 73 6.79 -20.80 3.60
N PRO A 74 6.48 -19.77 2.78
CA PRO A 74 5.15 -19.53 2.27
C PRO A 74 4.63 -20.75 1.50
N LYS A 75 3.41 -21.19 1.82
CA LYS A 75 2.72 -22.27 1.11
C LYS A 75 1.70 -21.71 0.13
N SER A 76 1.31 -22.50 -0.86
CA SER A 76 0.38 -22.07 -1.91
C SER A 76 -1.01 -21.66 -1.36
N ASN A 77 -1.48 -22.35 -0.30
CA ASN A 77 -2.81 -22.16 0.29
C ASN A 77 -2.83 -21.46 1.65
N GLN A 78 -1.71 -20.84 2.06
CA GLN A 78 -1.63 -20.16 3.36
C GLN A 78 -0.96 -18.80 3.23
N LEU A 79 -1.41 -17.82 4.01
CA LEU A 79 -0.67 -16.58 4.19
C LEU A 79 0.34 -16.77 5.32
N LEU A 80 1.63 -16.61 5.02
CA LEU A 80 2.63 -16.48 6.08
C LEU A 80 2.68 -15.01 6.52
N VAL A 81 2.47 -14.78 7.82
CA VAL A 81 2.69 -13.48 8.46
C VAL A 81 3.74 -13.62 9.55
N GLU A 82 4.79 -12.82 9.45
CA GLU A 82 5.86 -12.77 10.44
C GLU A 82 5.78 -11.46 11.21
N VAL A 83 5.89 -11.54 12.53
CA VAL A 83 5.88 -10.38 13.43
C VAL A 83 7.14 -10.40 14.27
N PHE A 84 7.92 -9.32 14.24
CA PHE A 84 9.16 -9.24 15.01
C PHE A 84 9.49 -7.81 15.40
N LYS A 85 10.28 -7.66 16.46
CA LYS A 85 10.81 -6.37 16.91
C LYS A 85 12.16 -6.10 16.23
N ARG A 86 12.39 -4.85 15.80
CA ARG A 86 13.70 -4.39 15.32
C ARG A 86 13.93 -2.96 15.84
N GLY A 87 14.92 -2.81 16.71
CA GLY A 87 15.15 -1.56 17.43
C GLY A 87 13.95 -1.22 18.31
N LYS A 88 13.44 0.02 18.20
CA LYS A 88 12.25 0.48 18.94
C LYS A 88 10.92 0.14 18.26
N LEU A 89 10.93 -0.43 17.05
CA LEU A 89 9.74 -0.66 16.23
C LEU A 89 9.37 -2.13 16.12
N PHE A 90 8.09 -2.38 15.87
CA PHE A 90 7.55 -3.69 15.52
C PHE A 90 7.25 -3.74 14.02
N TYR A 91 7.58 -4.87 13.42
CA TYR A 91 7.39 -5.15 12.00
C TYR A 91 6.40 -6.29 11.84
N LEU A 92 5.48 -6.13 10.90
CA LEU A 92 4.60 -7.16 10.37
C LEU A 92 4.94 -7.35 8.89
N VAL A 93 5.33 -8.56 8.50
CA VAL A 93 5.66 -8.92 7.12
C VAL A 93 4.72 -10.01 6.64
N ALA A 94 3.97 -9.76 5.57
CA ALA A 94 3.01 -10.71 5.00
C ALA A 94 3.39 -11.09 3.57
N TYR A 95 3.56 -12.39 3.32
CA TYR A 95 4.03 -12.93 2.04
C TYR A 95 2.85 -13.35 1.14
N CYS A 96 2.31 -12.37 0.42
CA CYS A 96 1.02 -12.48 -0.26
C CYS A 96 1.12 -12.98 -1.72
N PHE A 97 2.20 -12.65 -2.45
CA PHE A 97 2.40 -13.01 -3.86
C PHE A 97 1.34 -12.53 -4.86
N GLU A 98 0.69 -11.38 -4.61
CA GLU A 98 -0.37 -10.84 -5.49
C GLU A 98 0.08 -9.69 -6.39
N GLY A 99 1.34 -9.24 -6.25
CA GLY A 99 1.92 -8.13 -7.01
C GLY A 99 1.91 -6.81 -6.25
N ARG A 100 2.82 -5.91 -6.64
CA ARG A 100 3.08 -4.66 -5.91
C ARG A 100 1.84 -3.78 -5.74
N ASN A 101 1.03 -3.61 -6.77
CA ASN A 101 -0.13 -2.71 -6.69
C ASN A 101 -1.22 -3.25 -5.75
N ALA A 102 -1.45 -4.56 -5.74
CA ALA A 102 -2.34 -5.22 -4.78
C ALA A 102 -1.82 -5.03 -3.35
N HIS A 103 -0.51 -5.22 -3.15
CA HIS A 103 0.12 -5.00 -1.85
C HIS A 103 0.14 -3.52 -1.42
N GLN A 104 0.24 -2.57 -2.36
CA GLN A 104 0.09 -1.15 -2.08
C GLN A 104 -1.29 -0.84 -1.52
N THR A 105 -2.33 -1.33 -2.21
CA THR A 105 -3.72 -1.17 -1.74
C THR A 105 -3.91 -1.83 -0.37
N LEU A 106 -3.44 -3.06 -0.20
CA LEU A 106 -3.49 -3.78 1.07
C LEU A 106 -2.77 -3.02 2.19
N GLY A 107 -1.63 -2.40 1.92
CA GLY A 107 -0.89 -1.61 2.90
C GLY A 107 -1.65 -0.38 3.37
N MET A 108 -2.34 0.30 2.46
CA MET A 108 -3.19 1.43 2.82
C MET A 108 -4.37 1.01 3.69
N LEU A 109 -5.01 -0.14 3.40
CA LEU A 109 -6.13 -0.66 4.19
C LEU A 109 -5.67 -1.18 5.56
N LEU A 110 -4.60 -1.98 5.60
CA LEU A 110 -4.05 -2.53 6.84
C LEU A 110 -3.61 -1.44 7.79
N THR A 111 -2.93 -0.41 7.31
CA THR A 111 -2.45 0.68 8.19
C THR A 111 -3.61 1.49 8.78
N ARG A 112 -4.70 1.75 8.04
CA ARG A 112 -5.91 2.35 8.63
C ARG A 112 -6.55 1.47 9.69
N ARG A 113 -6.61 0.17 9.43
CA ARG A 113 -7.17 -0.77 10.41
C ARG A 113 -6.31 -0.87 11.66
N MET A 114 -4.99 -0.94 11.49
CA MET A 114 -4.01 -0.91 12.58
C MET A 114 -4.13 0.37 13.41
N GLU A 115 -4.42 1.51 12.77
CA GLU A 115 -4.70 2.77 13.45
C GLU A 115 -5.92 2.67 14.37
N ARG A 116 -7.05 2.14 13.86
CA ARG A 116 -8.26 1.89 14.68
C ARG A 116 -8.03 0.91 15.82
N PHE A 117 -7.13 -0.05 15.63
CA PHE A 117 -6.73 -0.99 16.68
C PHE A 117 -5.67 -0.39 17.63
N GLY A 118 -5.27 0.86 17.45
CA GLY A 118 -4.33 1.57 18.33
C GLY A 118 -2.89 1.06 18.24
N ILE A 119 -2.53 0.38 17.13
CA ILE A 119 -1.20 -0.23 16.90
C ILE A 119 -0.16 0.82 16.47
N GLN A 120 -0.61 2.00 16.04
CA GLN A 120 0.22 3.14 15.66
C GLN A 120 1.22 2.81 14.53
N PRO A 121 0.73 2.44 13.32
CA PRO A 121 1.56 2.27 12.14
C PRO A 121 2.23 3.58 11.72
N LEU A 122 3.47 3.46 11.27
CA LEU A 122 4.29 4.58 10.81
C LEU A 122 4.51 4.57 9.30
N GLY A 123 4.38 3.40 8.68
CA GLY A 123 4.57 3.25 7.25
C GLY A 123 4.59 1.80 6.81
N PHE A 124 4.59 1.63 5.50
CA PHE A 124 4.69 0.31 4.87
C PHE A 124 5.51 0.35 3.59
N VAL A 125 5.92 -0.82 3.12
CA VAL A 125 6.56 -1.01 1.82
C VAL A 125 6.01 -2.26 1.16
N ALA A 126 5.84 -2.19 -0.15
CA ALA A 126 5.26 -3.27 -0.95
C ALA A 126 6.19 -3.69 -2.09
N THR A 127 6.39 -4.99 -2.23
CA THR A 127 7.06 -5.66 -3.35
C THR A 127 6.06 -6.51 -4.12
N ASP A 128 6.48 -7.26 -5.12
CA ASP A 128 5.57 -8.17 -5.84
C ASP A 128 5.18 -9.42 -5.05
N TYR A 129 5.92 -9.77 -4.00
CA TYR A 129 5.71 -10.99 -3.23
C TYR A 129 5.32 -10.75 -1.77
N ALA A 130 5.60 -9.58 -1.21
CA ALA A 130 5.30 -9.29 0.18
C ALA A 130 4.94 -7.83 0.44
N ILE A 131 4.36 -7.61 1.61
CA ILE A 131 4.20 -6.30 2.25
C ILE A 131 4.87 -6.32 3.62
N ALA A 132 5.54 -5.23 3.99
CA ALA A 132 6.06 -5.02 5.34
C ALA A 132 5.52 -3.70 5.92
N ILE A 133 4.98 -3.75 7.12
CA ILE A 133 4.45 -2.60 7.87
C ILE A 133 5.29 -2.44 9.14
N TRP A 134 5.67 -1.22 9.50
CA TRP A 134 6.29 -0.92 10.79
C TRP A 134 5.42 -0.01 11.65
N SER A 135 5.46 -0.26 12.94
CA SER A 135 4.56 0.35 13.93
C SER A 135 5.22 0.48 15.30
N ARG A 136 4.68 1.35 16.16
CA ARG A 136 5.19 1.53 17.53
C ARG A 136 4.80 0.39 18.47
N LYS A 137 3.64 -0.22 18.27
CA LYS A 137 3.14 -1.33 19.09
C LYS A 137 3.08 -2.62 18.29
N GLN A 138 3.21 -3.76 18.96
CA GLN A 138 3.13 -5.06 18.31
C GLN A 138 1.69 -5.37 17.90
N ALA A 139 1.50 -5.86 16.68
CA ALA A 139 0.22 -6.40 16.25
C ALA A 139 -0.02 -7.78 16.88
N SER A 140 -1.15 -7.98 17.54
CA SER A 140 -1.55 -9.24 18.19
C SER A 140 -2.66 -9.96 17.43
N ASN A 141 -3.73 -9.24 17.05
CA ASN A 141 -4.91 -9.80 16.39
C ASN A 141 -4.76 -9.83 14.87
N ILE A 142 -3.81 -10.65 14.38
CA ILE A 142 -3.46 -10.66 12.96
C ILE A 142 -4.62 -11.15 12.08
N ASN A 143 -5.44 -12.11 12.54
CA ASN A 143 -6.57 -12.58 11.75
C ASN A 143 -7.55 -11.44 11.44
N ASP A 144 -7.95 -10.69 12.47
CA ASP A 144 -8.84 -9.53 12.34
C ASP A 144 -8.25 -8.44 11.43
N LEU A 145 -6.92 -8.27 11.45
CA LEU A 145 -6.25 -7.34 10.53
C LEU A 145 -6.42 -7.73 9.07
N PHE A 146 -6.50 -9.03 8.75
CA PHE A 146 -6.62 -9.55 7.39
C PHE A 146 -8.03 -10.02 7.03
N ASP A 147 -9.05 -9.67 7.82
CA ASP A 147 -10.44 -10.00 7.51
C ASP A 147 -10.90 -9.32 6.20
N GLU A 148 -11.73 -10.02 5.42
CA GLU A 148 -12.21 -9.54 4.12
C GLU A 148 -13.09 -8.29 4.25
N ASP A 149 -13.69 -8.03 5.41
CA ASP A 149 -14.51 -6.85 5.69
C ASP A 149 -13.79 -5.52 5.39
N MET A 150 -12.45 -5.50 5.29
CA MET A 150 -11.66 -4.32 4.87
C MET A 150 -11.99 -3.84 3.47
N LEU A 151 -12.50 -4.73 2.62
CA LEU A 151 -12.90 -4.36 1.26
C LEU A 151 -14.26 -3.65 1.21
N GLY A 152 -14.98 -3.60 2.32
CA GLY A 152 -16.15 -2.75 2.48
C GLY A 152 -15.76 -1.32 2.84
N ASP A 153 -16.07 -0.92 4.06
CA ASP A 153 -16.02 0.49 4.49
C ASP A 153 -14.61 1.10 4.43
N ASP A 154 -13.54 0.32 4.66
CA ASP A 154 -12.18 0.85 4.64
C ASP A 154 -11.73 1.23 3.23
N LEU A 155 -12.06 0.39 2.26
CA LEU A 155 -11.81 0.65 0.85
C LEU A 155 -12.62 1.85 0.38
N GLU A 156 -13.90 1.94 0.76
CA GLU A 156 -14.74 3.07 0.38
C GLU A 156 -14.23 4.39 0.95
N ASN A 157 -13.91 4.43 2.25
CA ASN A 157 -13.31 5.60 2.89
C ASN A 157 -11.99 6.00 2.23
N TRP A 158 -11.13 5.03 1.93
CA TRP A 158 -9.86 5.29 1.24
C TRP A 158 -10.06 5.86 -0.16
N MET A 159 -10.93 5.23 -0.96
CA MET A 159 -11.24 5.69 -2.32
C MET A 159 -11.79 7.12 -2.30
N ALA A 160 -12.54 7.47 -1.25
CA ALA A 160 -13.17 8.77 -1.09
C ALA A 160 -12.23 9.89 -0.62
N GLU A 161 -11.12 9.55 0.03
CA GLU A 161 -10.02 10.49 0.34
C GLU A 161 -9.03 10.62 -0.82
N SER A 162 -8.99 9.62 -1.70
CA SER A 162 -8.17 9.64 -2.91
C SER A 162 -8.80 10.47 -4.03
N THR A 163 -7.96 11.05 -4.89
CA THR A 163 -8.40 11.72 -6.13
C THR A 163 -8.90 10.74 -7.20
N ILE A 164 -8.81 9.44 -6.93
CA ILE A 164 -9.19 8.35 -7.84
C ILE A 164 -10.68 8.41 -8.20
N LEU A 165 -11.58 8.48 -7.22
CA LEU A 165 -13.02 8.48 -7.51
C LEU A 165 -13.43 9.72 -8.31
N LYS A 166 -12.88 10.89 -7.98
CA LYS A 166 -13.12 12.13 -8.74
C LYS A 166 -12.62 12.01 -10.19
N ARG A 167 -11.45 11.38 -10.40
CA ARG A 167 -10.91 11.13 -11.73
C ARG A 167 -11.79 10.17 -12.54
N THR A 168 -12.24 9.07 -11.95
CA THR A 168 -13.13 8.09 -12.61
C THR A 168 -14.51 8.71 -12.87
N PHE A 169 -15.03 9.48 -11.91
CA PHE A 169 -16.32 10.16 -12.02
C PHE A 169 -16.35 11.11 -13.22
N LYS A 170 -15.24 11.75 -13.56
CA LYS A 170 -15.13 12.61 -14.74
C LYS A 170 -15.50 11.90 -16.04
N ASP A 171 -15.08 10.64 -16.20
CA ASP A 171 -15.41 9.89 -17.41
C ASP A 171 -16.87 9.43 -17.38
N VAL A 172 -17.38 9.02 -16.22
CA VAL A 172 -18.81 8.70 -16.02
C VAL A 172 -19.70 9.92 -16.30
N ALA A 173 -19.34 11.11 -15.81
CA ALA A 173 -20.09 12.35 -16.01
C ALA A 173 -20.10 12.80 -17.48
N VAL A 174 -19.04 12.52 -18.22
CA VAL A 174 -18.97 12.79 -19.66
C VAL A 174 -19.84 11.80 -20.43
N ILE A 175 -19.78 10.51 -20.11
CA ILE A 175 -20.63 9.47 -20.74
C ILE A 175 -22.10 9.73 -20.45
N ALA A 176 -22.43 10.14 -19.23
CA ALA A 176 -23.79 10.48 -18.81
C ALA A 176 -24.30 11.80 -19.39
N GLY A 177 -23.50 12.53 -20.19
CA GLY A 177 -23.90 13.80 -20.81
C GLY A 177 -24.00 14.97 -19.84
N LEU A 178 -23.54 14.83 -18.59
CA LEU A 178 -23.52 15.94 -17.63
C LEU A 178 -22.44 16.98 -17.94
N ILE A 179 -21.42 16.58 -18.70
CA ILE A 179 -20.32 17.46 -19.11
C ILE A 179 -20.08 17.33 -20.60
N ASP A 180 -20.54 18.32 -21.35
CA ASP A 180 -20.25 18.41 -22.79
C ASP A 180 -18.78 18.78 -23.05
N ARG A 181 -18.07 17.88 -23.74
CA ARG A 181 -16.68 18.11 -24.19
C ARG A 181 -16.58 18.88 -25.51
N ARG A 182 -17.62 18.87 -26.35
CA ARG A 182 -17.62 19.47 -27.68
C ARG A 182 -18.96 20.14 -27.99
N LEU A 183 -19.06 21.44 -27.74
CA LEU A 183 -20.14 22.26 -28.27
C LEU A 183 -19.68 22.85 -29.63
N PRO A 184 -20.57 23.00 -30.62
CA PRO A 184 -20.25 23.76 -31.83
C PRO A 184 -19.73 25.15 -31.45
N GLY A 185 -18.50 25.49 -31.85
CA GLY A 185 -17.87 26.78 -31.54
C GLY A 185 -17.14 26.87 -30.18
N HIS A 186 -17.34 25.93 -29.24
CA HIS A 186 -16.70 25.97 -27.92
C HIS A 186 -16.19 24.59 -27.46
N LYS A 187 -14.87 24.48 -27.28
CA LYS A 187 -14.22 23.34 -26.62
C LYS A 187 -13.91 23.71 -25.17
N LYS A 188 -14.57 23.05 -24.21
CA LYS A 188 -14.18 23.17 -22.79
C LYS A 188 -12.75 22.65 -22.62
N THR A 189 -11.92 23.40 -21.90
CA THR A 189 -10.56 22.95 -21.59
C THR A 189 -10.60 21.79 -20.61
N GLY A 190 -9.57 20.93 -20.59
CA GLY A 190 -9.49 19.81 -19.65
C GLY A 190 -9.66 20.25 -18.18
N ARG A 191 -9.20 21.45 -17.84
CA ARG A 191 -9.37 22.08 -16.52
C ARG A 191 -10.84 22.40 -16.19
N GLN A 192 -11.59 22.95 -17.15
CA GLN A 192 -13.02 23.25 -16.96
C GLN A 192 -13.86 21.98 -16.80
N VAL A 193 -13.50 20.91 -17.51
CA VAL A 193 -14.14 19.59 -17.39
C VAL A 193 -13.88 18.99 -16.00
N THR A 194 -12.64 19.00 -15.51
CA THR A 194 -12.30 18.50 -14.17
C THR A 194 -13.02 19.28 -13.07
N PHE A 195 -13.00 20.62 -13.12
CA PHE A 195 -13.67 21.44 -12.12
C PHE A 195 -15.18 21.18 -12.05
N SER A 196 -15.84 21.07 -13.21
CA SER A 196 -17.29 20.79 -13.29
C SER A 196 -17.61 19.39 -12.75
N SER A 197 -16.77 18.40 -13.08
CA SER A 197 -16.90 17.02 -12.60
C SER A 197 -16.77 16.92 -11.09
N ASP A 198 -15.77 17.57 -10.51
CA ASP A 198 -15.50 17.51 -9.07
C ASP A 198 -16.66 18.11 -8.27
N LEU A 199 -17.22 19.23 -8.73
CA LEU A 199 -18.37 19.87 -8.09
C LEU A 199 -19.60 18.96 -8.11
N ILE A 200 -19.91 18.34 -9.26
CA ILE A 200 -21.05 17.43 -9.38
C ILE A 200 -20.84 16.21 -8.47
N TYR A 201 -19.63 15.65 -8.43
CA TYR A 201 -19.28 14.54 -7.54
C TYR A 201 -19.50 14.89 -6.06
N ASP A 202 -18.98 16.05 -5.61
CA ASP A 202 -19.07 16.47 -4.22
C ASP A 202 -20.53 16.74 -3.80
N VAL A 203 -21.33 17.34 -4.69
CA VAL A 203 -22.77 17.58 -4.45
C VAL A 203 -23.53 16.26 -4.36
N LEU A 204 -23.34 15.34 -5.32
CA LEU A 204 -23.99 14.03 -5.28
C LEU A 204 -23.59 13.26 -4.01
N ARG A 205 -22.30 13.24 -3.66
CA ARG A 205 -21.84 12.55 -2.45
C ARG A 205 -22.50 13.11 -1.18
N LYS A 206 -22.70 14.42 -1.10
CA LYS A 206 -23.29 15.07 0.07
C LYS A 206 -24.82 14.93 0.15
N HIS A 207 -25.50 14.96 -0.99
CA HIS A 207 -26.97 15.07 -1.03
C HIS A 207 -27.69 13.81 -1.52
N ASP A 208 -27.04 12.97 -2.33
CA ASP A 208 -27.56 11.68 -2.79
C ASP A 208 -26.42 10.63 -2.91
N PRO A 209 -25.93 10.08 -1.79
CA PRO A 209 -24.80 9.14 -1.79
C PRO A 209 -25.08 7.81 -2.52
N ASN A 210 -26.36 7.51 -2.79
CA ASN A 210 -26.81 6.31 -3.49
C ASN A 210 -27.04 6.54 -5.00
N HIS A 211 -26.75 7.74 -5.50
CA HIS A 211 -26.94 8.11 -6.90
C HIS A 211 -26.28 7.13 -7.88
N ILE A 212 -26.97 6.83 -8.99
CA ILE A 212 -26.52 5.83 -9.98
C ILE A 212 -25.13 6.14 -10.55
N LEU A 213 -24.78 7.42 -10.73
CA LEU A 213 -23.46 7.81 -11.24
C LEU A 213 -22.34 7.56 -10.24
N LEU A 214 -22.60 7.71 -8.94
CA LEU A 214 -21.63 7.33 -7.91
C LEU A 214 -21.45 5.82 -7.88
N ARG A 215 -22.53 5.04 -8.02
CA ARG A 215 -22.46 3.57 -8.15
C ARG A 215 -21.69 3.13 -9.39
N ALA A 216 -21.96 3.74 -10.55
CA ALA A 216 -21.23 3.48 -11.79
C ALA A 216 -19.73 3.82 -11.65
N THR A 217 -19.41 4.94 -11.00
CA THR A 217 -18.04 5.34 -10.70
C THR A 217 -17.32 4.32 -9.82
N ARG A 218 -17.98 3.80 -8.78
CA ARG A 218 -17.42 2.72 -7.94
C ARG A 218 -17.14 1.46 -8.76
N ILE A 219 -18.08 1.05 -9.63
CA ILE A 219 -17.94 -0.13 -10.49
C ILE A 219 -16.79 0.06 -11.49
N ASP A 220 -16.70 1.21 -12.15
CA ASP A 220 -15.66 1.47 -13.15
C ASP A 220 -14.29 1.71 -12.50
N ALA A 221 -14.25 2.31 -11.32
CA ALA A 221 -13.04 2.35 -10.51
C ALA A 221 -12.60 0.91 -10.21
N ALA A 222 -13.47 0.06 -9.67
CA ALA A 222 -13.16 -1.34 -9.37
C ALA A 222 -12.71 -2.14 -10.60
N ARG A 223 -13.28 -1.90 -11.79
CA ARG A 223 -12.85 -2.53 -13.05
C ARG A 223 -11.49 -2.06 -13.53
N GLY A 224 -11.14 -0.79 -13.30
CA GLY A 224 -9.80 -0.25 -13.55
C GLY A 224 -8.74 -0.77 -12.58
N PHE A 225 -9.14 -1.33 -11.43
CA PHE A 225 -8.28 -1.88 -10.39
C PHE A 225 -8.31 -3.40 -10.36
N THR A 226 -7.62 -4.03 -11.32
CA THR A 226 -7.28 -5.47 -11.28
C THR A 226 -6.71 -5.88 -9.90
N ASP A 227 -6.05 -4.95 -9.23
CA ASP A 227 -5.42 -5.11 -7.93
C ASP A 227 -6.41 -5.30 -6.77
N ILE A 228 -7.58 -4.64 -6.79
CA ILE A 228 -8.64 -4.83 -5.78
C ILE A 228 -9.29 -6.21 -5.95
N HIS A 229 -9.52 -6.64 -7.19
CA HIS A 229 -10.05 -7.98 -7.47
C HIS A 229 -9.07 -9.07 -7.02
N ARG A 230 -7.78 -8.89 -7.28
CA ARG A 230 -6.71 -9.78 -6.77
C ARG A 230 -6.69 -9.81 -5.25
N LEU A 231 -6.80 -8.64 -4.61
CA LEU A 231 -6.83 -8.53 -3.17
C LEU A 231 -8.05 -9.25 -2.56
N GLY A 232 -9.25 -9.10 -3.13
CA GLY A 232 -10.42 -9.85 -2.68
C GLY A 232 -10.28 -11.35 -2.84
N LYS A 233 -9.66 -11.82 -3.94
CA LYS A 233 -9.32 -13.25 -4.07
C LYS A 233 -8.32 -13.72 -3.03
N LEU A 234 -7.30 -12.92 -2.72
CA LEU A 234 -6.34 -13.21 -1.66
C LEU A 234 -7.05 -13.33 -0.31
N LEU A 235 -7.81 -12.31 0.10
CA LEU A 235 -8.49 -12.26 1.41
C LEU A 235 -9.42 -13.46 1.58
N ARG A 236 -10.25 -13.78 0.57
CA ARG A 236 -11.09 -15.00 0.55
C ARG A 236 -10.31 -16.30 0.64
N ARG A 237 -9.14 -16.37 -0.01
CA ARG A 237 -8.28 -17.57 0.01
C ARG A 237 -7.69 -17.79 1.41
N ILE A 238 -7.41 -16.71 2.15
CA ILE A 238 -6.64 -16.78 3.39
C ILE A 238 -7.52 -16.74 4.66
N THR A 239 -8.84 -16.48 4.54
CA THR A 239 -9.77 -16.34 5.68
C THR A 239 -9.65 -17.44 6.74
N THR A 240 -9.25 -18.65 6.36
CA THR A 240 -9.10 -19.79 7.29
C THR A 240 -7.65 -20.26 7.49
N SER A 241 -6.66 -19.58 6.89
CA SER A 241 -5.34 -20.16 6.62
C SER A 241 -4.20 -19.15 6.76
N ILE A 242 -4.19 -18.36 7.83
CA ILE A 242 -3.06 -17.46 8.17
C ILE A 242 -2.13 -18.18 9.15
N ASN A 243 -0.89 -18.40 8.74
CA ASN A 243 0.18 -18.93 9.57
C ASN A 243 0.99 -17.77 10.15
N ILE A 244 0.79 -17.51 11.44
CA ILE A 244 1.39 -16.37 12.14
C ILE A 244 2.64 -16.85 12.88
N LYS A 245 3.77 -16.15 12.69
CA LYS A 245 5.04 -16.42 13.37
C LYS A 245 5.54 -15.18 14.09
N PHE A 246 5.54 -15.24 15.42
CA PHE A 246 6.23 -14.25 16.25
C PHE A 246 7.71 -14.65 16.35
N LEU A 247 8.61 -13.80 15.88
CA LEU A 247 10.03 -14.07 15.80
C LEU A 247 10.82 -13.09 16.68
N GLU A 248 11.89 -13.58 17.29
CA GLU A 248 12.80 -12.76 18.09
C GLU A 248 13.71 -11.86 17.24
N LYS A 249 13.90 -12.22 15.96
CA LYS A 249 14.78 -11.52 15.02
C LYS A 249 14.24 -11.58 13.59
N VAL A 250 14.79 -10.71 12.74
CA VAL A 250 14.47 -10.63 11.31
C VAL A 250 14.71 -11.99 10.63
N SER A 251 13.73 -12.46 9.88
CA SER A 251 13.85 -13.69 9.08
C SER A 251 14.66 -13.46 7.79
N PRO A 252 15.36 -14.48 7.26
CA PRO A 252 16.03 -14.37 5.97
C PRO A 252 15.12 -13.88 4.83
N LEU A 253 13.87 -14.35 4.77
CA LEU A 253 12.91 -13.89 3.75
C LEU A 253 12.45 -12.44 3.94
N ALA A 254 12.51 -11.90 5.16
CA ALA A 254 12.12 -10.50 5.42
C ALA A 254 13.25 -9.51 5.05
N VAL A 255 14.50 -9.95 4.95
CA VAL A 255 15.64 -9.07 4.68
C VAL A 255 15.45 -8.23 3.41
N PRO A 256 15.09 -8.80 2.23
CA PRO A 256 14.99 -8.02 1.01
C PRO A 256 13.93 -6.92 1.08
N ILE A 257 12.74 -7.20 1.62
CA ILE A 257 11.66 -6.20 1.71
C ILE A 257 11.99 -5.07 2.69
N LEU A 258 12.78 -5.33 3.73
CA LEU A 258 13.22 -4.29 4.66
C LEU A 258 14.25 -3.32 4.05
N LEU A 259 14.94 -3.76 2.98
CA LEU A 259 15.90 -2.97 2.21
C LEU A 259 15.26 -2.30 0.98
N GLU A 260 13.98 -2.57 0.71
CA GLU A 260 13.28 -2.05 -0.46
C GLU A 260 13.13 -0.52 -0.42
N ILE A 261 13.20 0.08 -1.62
CA ILE A 261 13.01 1.51 -1.85
C ILE A 261 11.53 1.77 -2.19
N GLY A 262 10.98 2.90 -1.72
CA GLY A 262 9.57 3.27 -1.90
C GLY A 262 8.73 2.97 -0.65
N LYS A 263 9.27 3.37 0.50
CA LYS A 263 8.55 3.35 1.78
C LYS A 263 7.46 4.41 1.76
N GLU A 264 6.22 3.98 1.97
CA GLU A 264 5.08 4.86 2.15
C GLU A 264 4.99 5.26 3.62
N SER A 265 4.87 6.56 3.88
CA SER A 265 4.73 7.09 5.24
C SER A 265 3.25 7.19 5.59
N VAL A 266 2.88 6.72 6.76
CA VAL A 266 1.51 6.84 7.29
C VAL A 266 1.47 8.05 8.21
N ARG A 267 0.56 8.98 7.93
CA ARG A 267 0.24 10.08 8.86
C ARG A 267 -0.87 9.57 9.79
N GLY A 268 -0.63 9.67 11.09
CA GLY A 268 -1.56 9.20 12.12
C GLY A 268 -0.90 9.28 13.50
N SER A 269 -1.54 8.67 14.50
CA SER A 269 -1.12 8.72 15.91
C SER A 269 0.30 8.22 16.15
N GLY A 270 0.82 7.34 15.29
CA GLY A 270 2.21 6.90 15.36
C GLY A 270 3.20 8.03 15.09
N LEU A 271 2.93 8.85 14.07
CA LEU A 271 3.77 10.00 13.72
C LEU A 271 3.63 11.12 14.77
N GLU A 272 2.41 11.40 15.22
CA GLU A 272 2.16 12.37 16.30
C GLU A 272 2.95 11.99 17.55
N ALA A 273 2.84 10.74 17.99
CA ALA A 273 3.57 10.29 19.17
C ALA A 273 5.10 10.32 18.95
N LEU A 274 5.62 10.16 17.72
CA LEU A 274 7.06 10.35 17.45
C LEU A 274 7.48 11.82 17.56
N LEU A 275 6.59 12.75 17.23
CA LEU A 275 6.83 14.17 17.43
C LEU A 275 6.80 14.50 18.92
N ASP A 276 5.83 13.98 19.67
CA ASP A 276 5.74 14.15 21.13
C ASP A 276 7.00 13.61 21.83
N ASP A 277 7.44 12.38 21.50
CA ASP A 277 8.68 11.79 22.03
C ASP A 277 9.92 12.68 21.72
N ALA A 278 9.94 13.32 20.54
CA ALA A 278 11.04 14.19 20.12
C ALA A 278 11.00 15.56 20.82
N GLU A 279 9.80 16.12 21.01
CA GLU A 279 9.58 17.34 21.78
C GLU A 279 10.01 17.15 23.24
N GLU A 280 9.58 16.06 23.90
CA GLU A 280 10.01 15.72 25.25
C GLU A 280 11.54 15.59 25.35
N SER A 281 12.17 14.90 24.39
CA SER A 281 13.63 14.75 24.35
C SER A 281 14.35 16.11 24.23
N LEU A 282 13.85 17.01 23.38
CA LEU A 282 14.43 18.35 23.19
C LEU A 282 14.21 19.24 24.41
N ILE A 283 13.06 19.12 25.07
CA ILE A 283 12.78 19.80 26.34
C ILE A 283 13.74 19.30 27.42
N SER A 284 13.96 17.99 27.54
CA SER A 284 14.92 17.40 28.49
C SER A 284 16.34 17.91 28.23
N GLU A 285 16.78 17.91 26.98
CA GLU A 285 18.10 18.41 26.57
C GLU A 285 18.25 19.92 26.86
N GLY A 286 17.23 20.72 26.55
CA GLY A 286 17.21 22.16 26.81
C GLY A 286 17.09 22.53 28.29
N MET A 287 16.44 21.69 29.11
CA MET A 287 16.32 21.88 30.56
C MET A 287 17.44 21.21 31.37
N GLY A 288 18.32 20.42 30.74
CA GLY A 288 19.44 19.75 31.39
C GLY A 288 19.02 18.64 32.37
N ILE A 289 17.88 18.00 32.13
CA ILE A 289 17.35 16.87 32.91
C ILE A 289 17.61 15.56 32.16
#